data_AF-A0A3P7JM81-F1
#
_entry.id   AF-A0A3P7JM81-F1
#
_cell.length_a   1.000
_cell.length_b   1.000
_cell.length_c   1.000
_cell.angle_alpha   90.00
_cell.angle_beta   90.00
_cell.angle_gamma   90.00
#
_symmetry.space_group_name_H-M   'P 1'
#
loop_
_entity.id
_entity.type
_entity.pdbx_description
1 polymer ?
#
loop_
_entity_poly.entity_id
_entity_poly.type
_entity_poly.pdbx_seq_one_letter_code
_entity_poly.pdbx_strand_id
1 'polypeptide(L)'
;MVEPRNLENAGNAIICRENDSPQLREALSKLAEVSKQDGALILAQLSHAGRQTPFTVNEYPYSSSDVQLNSSIIDGGKPVPLALDQLKTEVIDRFVFAAKVAYETGFDGIELHAAHGYLLSQFMSPTANKRKDRYGGSLENRFRLIAEIYRAIRKQIPPTTGFIVGIKTNSVEFQANGLTIEDAKEACLMIEVSSFS
;
A
#
# COMPACT_ATOMS: atom_id res chain seq x y z
N MET A 1 -0.70 -6.72 -5.86
CA MET A 1 -1.93 -5.99 -5.48
C MET A 1 -2.60 -6.67 -4.30
N VAL A 2 -3.13 -5.90 -3.34
CA VAL A 2 -3.85 -6.44 -2.16
C VAL A 2 -5.37 -6.37 -2.32
N GLU A 3 -5.86 -5.69 -3.35
CA GLU A 3 -7.26 -5.44 -3.62
C GLU A 3 -7.61 -5.79 -5.09
N PRO A 4 -8.48 -6.78 -5.34
CA PRO A 4 -8.75 -7.28 -6.69
C PRO A 4 -9.64 -6.38 -7.58
N ARG A 5 -10.39 -5.43 -7.02
CA ARG A 5 -11.29 -4.54 -7.78
C ARG A 5 -10.63 -3.20 -8.13
N ASN A 6 -9.55 -2.82 -7.45
CA ASN A 6 -8.81 -1.58 -7.69
C ASN A 6 -7.43 -1.89 -8.27
N LEU A 7 -7.41 -2.45 -9.48
CA LEU A 7 -6.19 -2.86 -10.18
C LEU A 7 -5.64 -1.73 -11.05
N GLU A 8 -4.31 -1.69 -11.18
CA GLU A 8 -3.65 -0.77 -12.12
C GLU A 8 -3.80 -1.26 -13.56
N ASN A 9 -3.60 -2.57 -13.80
CA ASN A 9 -3.63 -3.19 -15.12
C ASN A 9 -4.10 -4.64 -15.08
N ALA A 10 -4.51 -5.17 -16.23
CA ALA A 10 -4.77 -6.61 -16.39
C ALA A 10 -3.48 -7.42 -16.16
N GLY A 11 -3.59 -8.56 -15.48
CA GLY A 11 -2.46 -9.47 -15.22
C GLY A 11 -1.60 -9.14 -14.00
N ASN A 12 -1.94 -8.11 -13.20
CA ASN A 12 -1.28 -7.90 -11.92
C ASN A 12 -1.40 -9.16 -11.04
N ALA A 13 -0.30 -9.55 -10.38
CA ALA A 13 -0.37 -10.53 -9.30
C ALA A 13 -1.18 -9.97 -8.13
N ILE A 14 -2.17 -10.72 -7.68
CA ILE A 14 -3.07 -10.34 -6.58
C ILE A 14 -2.87 -11.33 -5.44
N ILE A 15 -2.67 -10.82 -4.23
CA ILE A 15 -2.67 -11.63 -3.01
C ILE A 15 -3.76 -11.04 -2.12
N CYS A 16 -4.92 -11.69 -2.10
CA CYS A 16 -6.07 -11.24 -1.32
C CYS A 16 -6.83 -12.44 -0.76
N ARG A 17 -7.77 -12.18 0.15
CA ARG A 17 -8.48 -13.25 0.85
C ARG A 17 -9.37 -14.06 -0.10
N GLU A 18 -9.87 -13.38 -1.13
CA GLU A 18 -10.79 -13.91 -2.12
C GLU A 18 -10.14 -14.90 -3.11
N ASN A 19 -8.82 -14.83 -3.31
CA ASN A 19 -8.09 -15.72 -4.22
C ASN A 19 -7.11 -16.67 -3.52
N ASP A 20 -7.11 -16.67 -2.18
CA ASP A 20 -6.25 -17.55 -1.39
C ASP A 20 -6.63 -19.01 -1.61
N SER A 21 -5.68 -19.77 -2.14
CA SER A 21 -5.86 -21.16 -2.51
C SER A 21 -4.54 -21.91 -2.36
N PRO A 22 -4.57 -23.24 -2.16
CA PRO A 22 -3.36 -24.05 -2.15
C PRO A 22 -2.48 -23.84 -3.39
N GLN A 23 -3.10 -23.70 -4.57
CA GLN A 23 -2.40 -23.49 -5.83
C GLN A 23 -1.68 -22.13 -5.87
N LEU A 24 -2.31 -21.06 -5.40
CA LEU A 24 -1.66 -19.76 -5.29
C LEU A 24 -0.48 -19.81 -4.32
N ARG A 25 -0.68 -20.42 -3.14
CA ARG A 25 0.38 -20.54 -2.11
C ARG A 25 1.56 -21.37 -2.60
N GLU A 26 1.31 -22.46 -3.32
CA GLU A 26 2.36 -23.29 -3.92
C GLU A 26 3.13 -22.51 -4.98
N ALA A 27 2.44 -21.79 -5.87
CA ALA A 27 3.08 -20.96 -6.89
C ALA A 27 3.97 -19.86 -6.28
N LEU A 28 3.49 -19.21 -5.22
CA LEU A 28 4.26 -18.20 -4.47
C LEU A 28 5.46 -18.82 -3.74
N SER A 29 5.29 -20.00 -3.14
CA SER A 29 6.38 -20.71 -2.45
C SER A 29 7.49 -21.10 -3.42
N LYS A 30 7.11 -21.62 -4.60
CA LYS A 30 8.05 -21.95 -5.67
C LYS A 30 8.76 -20.71 -6.21
N LEU A 31 8.05 -19.59 -6.34
CA LEU A 31 8.66 -18.32 -6.75
C LEU A 31 9.71 -17.85 -5.74
N ALA A 32 9.39 -17.91 -4.44
CA ALA A 32 10.33 -17.54 -3.39
C ALA A 32 11.55 -18.47 -3.36
N GLU A 33 11.34 -19.79 -3.42
CA GLU A 33 12.41 -20.78 -3.44
C GLU A 33 13.38 -20.55 -4.60
N VAL A 34 12.87 -20.47 -5.83
CA VAL A 34 13.69 -20.29 -7.04
C VAL A 34 14.42 -18.95 -7.01
N SER A 35 13.76 -17.88 -6.54
CA SER A 35 14.38 -16.55 -6.48
C SER A 35 15.52 -16.46 -5.48
N LYS A 36 15.53 -17.33 -4.47
CA LYS A 36 16.52 -17.37 -3.38
C LYS A 36 17.62 -18.41 -3.59
N GLN A 37 17.60 -19.17 -4.68
CA GLN A 37 18.50 -20.31 -4.91
C GLN A 37 19.99 -19.95 -4.85
N ASP A 38 20.35 -18.71 -5.17
CA ASP A 38 21.73 -18.19 -5.17
C ASP A 38 22.01 -17.23 -3.98
N GLY A 39 21.19 -17.29 -2.93
CA GLY A 39 21.36 -16.48 -1.70
C GLY A 39 20.80 -15.06 -1.77
N ALA A 40 20.05 -14.73 -2.83
CA ALA A 40 19.33 -13.45 -2.91
C ALA A 40 18.16 -13.41 -1.91
N LEU A 41 17.75 -12.19 -1.54
CA LEU A 41 16.51 -11.95 -0.81
C LEU A 41 15.40 -11.57 -1.80
N ILE A 42 14.17 -12.00 -1.52
CA ILE A 42 12.99 -11.61 -2.28
C ILE A 42 11.95 -10.94 -1.39
N LEU A 43 11.54 -9.73 -1.78
CA LEU A 43 10.48 -8.98 -1.13
C LEU A 43 9.32 -8.77 -2.10
N ALA A 44 8.09 -8.95 -1.63
CA ALA A 44 6.90 -8.65 -2.42
C ALA A 44 6.48 -7.18 -2.22
N GLN A 45 6.37 -6.40 -3.29
CA GLN A 45 5.81 -5.05 -3.21
C GLN A 45 4.27 -5.13 -3.13
N LEU A 46 3.70 -4.68 -2.02
CA LEU A 46 2.26 -4.66 -1.77
C LEU A 46 1.68 -3.29 -2.12
N SER A 47 0.65 -3.30 -2.95
CA SER A 47 0.05 -2.09 -3.51
C SER A 47 -1.48 -2.16 -3.61
N HIS A 48 -2.11 -1.00 -3.56
CA HIS A 48 -3.52 -0.75 -3.81
C HIS A 48 -3.64 0.51 -4.67
N ALA A 49 -4.25 0.43 -5.87
CA ALA A 49 -4.18 1.51 -6.85
C ALA A 49 -4.96 2.76 -6.41
N GLY A 50 -6.09 2.55 -5.72
CA GLY A 50 -6.96 3.64 -5.29
C GLY A 50 -7.45 4.44 -6.51
N ARG A 51 -7.40 5.79 -6.48
CA ARG A 51 -7.78 6.63 -7.64
C ARG A 51 -6.95 6.44 -8.92
N GLN A 52 -5.84 5.69 -8.89
CA GLN A 52 -5.09 5.30 -10.11
C GLN A 52 -5.78 4.17 -10.90
N THR A 53 -6.86 3.59 -10.37
CA THR A 53 -7.62 2.55 -11.04
C THR A 53 -8.31 3.13 -12.29
N PRO A 54 -8.10 2.56 -13.49
CA PRO A 54 -8.80 2.99 -14.69
C PRO A 54 -10.32 2.82 -14.56
N PHE A 55 -11.08 3.73 -15.16
CA PHE A 55 -12.55 3.70 -15.19
C PHE A 55 -13.10 2.36 -15.71
N THR A 56 -12.43 1.78 -16.70
CA THR A 56 -12.81 0.49 -17.31
C THR A 56 -12.61 -0.70 -16.37
N VAL A 57 -11.80 -0.55 -15.31
CA VAL A 57 -11.58 -1.57 -14.28
C VAL A 57 -12.57 -1.38 -13.13
N ASN A 58 -12.69 -0.14 -12.65
CA ASN A 58 -13.68 0.24 -11.64
C ASN A 58 -14.10 1.68 -11.86
N GLU A 59 -15.40 1.89 -12.07
CA GLU A 59 -15.98 3.22 -12.22
C GLU A 59 -15.88 4.04 -10.92
N TYR A 60 -15.87 3.39 -9.75
CA TYR A 60 -15.92 4.02 -8.43
C TYR A 60 -14.81 3.50 -7.50
N PRO A 61 -13.52 3.73 -7.80
CA PRO A 61 -12.43 3.20 -7.00
C PRO A 61 -12.28 3.92 -5.66
N TYR A 62 -11.78 3.21 -4.65
CA TYR A 62 -11.52 3.82 -3.35
C TYR A 62 -10.38 4.83 -3.38
N SER A 63 -10.44 5.85 -2.53
CA SER A 63 -9.41 6.88 -2.38
C SER A 63 -9.42 7.46 -0.96
N SER A 64 -8.45 8.32 -0.65
CA SER A 64 -8.47 9.12 0.57
C SER A 64 -9.61 10.17 0.55
N SER A 65 -9.91 10.71 -0.62
CA SER A 65 -10.98 11.70 -0.87
C SER A 65 -11.51 11.60 -2.30
N ASP A 66 -12.58 12.34 -2.62
CA ASP A 66 -13.29 12.40 -3.90
C ASP A 66 -12.58 13.27 -4.95
N VAL A 67 -11.25 13.39 -4.85
CA VAL A 67 -10.43 14.19 -5.75
C VAL A 67 -10.07 13.37 -6.99
N GLN A 68 -10.74 13.64 -8.10
CA GLN A 68 -10.50 13.02 -9.40
C GLN A 68 -9.01 13.08 -9.80
N LEU A 69 -8.50 11.98 -10.36
CA LEU A 69 -7.19 11.98 -11.00
C LEU A 69 -7.27 12.76 -12.31
N ASN A 70 -6.57 13.87 -12.41
CA ASN A 70 -6.41 14.60 -13.66
C ASN A 70 -5.12 14.10 -14.34
N SER A 71 -5.26 13.14 -15.26
CA SER A 71 -4.16 12.52 -16.00
C SER A 71 -4.53 12.41 -17.48
N SER A 72 -3.59 12.76 -18.35
CA SER A 72 -3.71 12.55 -19.80
C SER A 72 -3.38 11.12 -20.24
N ILE A 73 -2.96 10.27 -19.29
CA ILE A 73 -2.48 8.89 -19.55
C ILE A 73 -3.49 7.85 -19.06
N ILE A 74 -4.17 8.13 -17.94
CA ILE A 74 -5.13 7.21 -17.32
C ILE A 74 -6.47 7.93 -17.19
N ASP A 75 -7.49 7.39 -17.84
CA ASP A 75 -8.87 7.77 -17.57
C ASP A 75 -9.33 7.07 -16.27
N GLY A 76 -9.07 7.74 -15.14
CA GLY A 76 -9.33 7.18 -13.81
C GLY A 76 -10.82 7.14 -13.47
N GLY A 77 -11.26 6.12 -12.74
CA GLY A 77 -12.62 6.08 -12.19
C GLY A 77 -12.89 7.26 -11.24
N LYS A 78 -14.16 7.48 -10.89
CA LYS A 78 -14.62 8.53 -9.96
C LYS A 78 -14.32 8.09 -8.52
N PRO A 79 -13.31 8.68 -7.85
CA PRO A 79 -12.85 8.16 -6.58
C PRO A 79 -13.90 8.34 -5.47
N VAL A 80 -14.09 7.29 -4.68
CA VAL A 80 -14.97 7.29 -3.50
C VAL A 80 -14.09 7.36 -2.23
N PRO A 81 -14.30 8.36 -1.35
CA PRO A 81 -13.59 8.42 -0.07
C PRO A 81 -13.90 7.19 0.77
N LEU A 82 -12.87 6.51 1.28
CA LEU A 82 -13.04 5.43 2.24
C LEU A 82 -13.69 5.96 3.53
N ALA A 83 -14.77 5.32 3.97
CA ALA A 83 -15.34 5.58 5.29
C ALA A 83 -14.40 5.05 6.40
N LEU A 84 -14.55 5.59 7.63
CA LEU A 84 -13.65 5.26 8.74
C LEU A 84 -13.65 3.77 9.10
N ASP A 85 -14.82 3.14 9.03
CA ASP A 85 -15.02 1.70 9.25
C ASP A 85 -14.44 0.86 8.11
N GLN A 86 -14.52 1.35 6.87
CA GLN A 86 -13.95 0.68 5.69
C GLN A 86 -12.42 0.67 5.68
N LEU A 87 -11.75 1.64 6.30
CA LEU A 87 -10.27 1.67 6.34
C LEU A 87 -9.69 0.39 6.94
N LYS A 88 -10.36 -0.19 7.94
CA LYS A 88 -9.92 -1.44 8.54
C LYS A 88 -10.06 -2.60 7.57
N THR A 89 -11.25 -2.84 7.04
CA THR A 89 -11.56 -4.05 6.25
C THR A 89 -11.05 -3.97 4.82
N GLU A 90 -11.11 -2.79 4.19
CA GLU A 90 -10.77 -2.59 2.79
C GLU A 90 -9.31 -2.17 2.57
N VAL A 91 -8.57 -1.83 3.64
CA VAL A 91 -7.16 -1.45 3.50
C VAL A 91 -6.28 -2.23 4.46
N ILE A 92 -6.40 -1.98 5.78
CA ILE A 92 -5.46 -2.51 6.76
C ILE A 92 -5.44 -4.04 6.72
N ASP A 93 -6.61 -4.68 6.82
CA ASP A 93 -6.70 -6.14 6.85
C ASP A 93 -6.26 -6.79 5.52
N ARG A 94 -6.35 -6.08 4.40
CA ARG A 94 -5.87 -6.56 3.09
C ARG A 94 -4.35 -6.55 2.99
N PHE A 95 -3.70 -5.46 3.40
CA PHE A 95 -2.24 -5.40 3.48
C PHE A 95 -1.67 -6.43 4.45
N VAL A 96 -2.31 -6.57 5.61
CA VAL A 96 -1.90 -7.55 6.63
C VAL A 96 -2.05 -8.98 6.11
N PHE A 97 -3.16 -9.27 5.42
CA PHE A 97 -3.37 -10.58 4.81
C PHE A 97 -2.28 -10.90 3.77
N ALA A 98 -2.00 -9.97 2.85
CA ALA A 98 -1.00 -10.18 1.83
C ALA A 98 0.42 -10.33 2.39
N ALA A 99 0.77 -9.56 3.43
CA ALA A 99 2.05 -9.70 4.14
C ALA A 99 2.17 -11.06 4.83
N LYS A 100 1.09 -11.55 5.44
CA LYS A 100 1.04 -12.88 6.06
C LYS A 100 1.22 -13.98 5.03
N VAL A 101 0.55 -13.90 3.88
CA VAL A 101 0.74 -14.89 2.80
C VAL A 101 2.18 -14.87 2.31
N ALA A 102 2.76 -13.70 2.05
CA ALA A 102 4.17 -13.60 1.62
C ALA A 102 5.14 -14.24 2.63
N TYR A 103 4.94 -13.99 3.92
CA TYR A 103 5.71 -14.63 4.99
C TYR A 103 5.52 -16.16 5.01
N GLU A 104 4.29 -16.65 4.96
CA GLU A 104 3.96 -18.07 4.97
C GLU A 104 4.47 -18.82 3.72
N THR A 105 4.66 -18.11 2.60
CA THR A 105 5.18 -18.67 1.35
C THR A 105 6.69 -18.42 1.17
N GLY A 106 7.41 -18.03 2.22
CA GLY A 106 8.88 -18.03 2.22
C GLY A 106 9.57 -16.78 1.64
N PHE A 107 8.83 -15.70 1.38
CA PHE A 107 9.45 -14.40 1.06
C PHE A 107 10.21 -13.87 2.27
N ASP A 108 11.30 -13.13 2.02
CA ASP A 108 12.10 -12.51 3.09
C ASP A 108 11.45 -11.25 3.64
N GLY A 109 10.50 -10.68 2.90
CA GLY A 109 9.79 -9.49 3.35
C GLY A 109 8.76 -8.97 2.36
N ILE A 110 8.27 -7.78 2.68
CA ILE A 110 7.40 -6.98 1.81
C ILE A 110 7.87 -5.54 1.74
N GLU A 111 7.48 -4.85 0.68
CA GLU A 111 7.60 -3.41 0.56
C GLU A 111 6.21 -2.78 0.43
N LEU A 112 5.85 -1.86 1.33
CA LEU A 112 4.61 -1.10 1.23
C LEU A 112 4.75 -0.01 0.15
N HIS A 113 3.90 -0.05 -0.88
CA HIS A 113 3.94 0.96 -1.94
C HIS A 113 3.13 2.21 -1.55
N ALA A 114 3.82 3.22 -1.03
CA ALA A 114 3.30 4.55 -0.67
C ALA A 114 3.81 5.66 -1.60
N ALA A 115 3.92 5.35 -2.89
CA ALA A 115 4.46 6.22 -3.92
C ALA A 115 3.59 6.20 -5.19
N HIS A 116 3.98 6.97 -6.21
CA HIS A 116 3.37 6.99 -7.54
C HIS A 116 1.84 7.21 -7.57
N GLY A 117 1.30 7.90 -6.56
CA GLY A 117 -0.12 8.22 -6.51
C GLY A 117 -1.04 7.03 -6.18
N TYR A 118 -0.51 5.88 -5.76
CA TYR A 118 -1.28 4.74 -5.25
C TYR A 118 -1.99 5.11 -3.93
N LEU A 119 -2.87 4.25 -3.43
CA LEU A 119 -3.74 4.57 -2.27
C LEU A 119 -2.96 5.09 -1.06
N LEU A 120 -1.88 4.43 -0.65
CA LEU A 120 -1.09 4.90 0.50
C LEU A 120 -0.44 6.27 0.22
N SER A 121 0.00 6.52 -1.02
CA SER A 121 0.45 7.84 -1.46
C SER A 121 -0.69 8.87 -1.47
N GLN A 122 -1.93 8.48 -1.77
CA GLN A 122 -3.09 9.38 -1.74
C GLN A 122 -3.43 9.81 -0.31
N PHE A 123 -3.19 8.97 0.70
CA PHE A 123 -3.31 9.39 2.11
C PHE A 123 -2.18 10.32 2.52
N MET A 124 -0.96 10.05 2.05
CA MET A 124 0.21 10.90 2.30
C MET A 124 0.14 12.25 1.59
N SER A 125 -0.54 12.36 0.45
CA SER A 125 -0.56 13.57 -0.37
C SER A 125 -1.53 14.63 0.18
N PRO A 126 -1.12 15.90 0.36
CA PRO A 126 -2.03 16.97 0.76
C PRO A 126 -2.94 17.44 -0.39
N THR A 127 -2.59 17.13 -1.65
CA THR A 127 -3.41 17.46 -2.83
C THR A 127 -4.51 16.42 -3.04
N ALA A 128 -4.24 15.15 -2.71
CA ALA A 128 -5.23 14.08 -2.80
C ALA A 128 -6.07 13.92 -1.52
N ASN A 129 -5.45 14.03 -0.33
CA ASN A 129 -6.12 13.83 0.94
C ASN A 129 -6.75 15.13 1.46
N LYS A 130 -8.08 15.26 1.30
CA LYS A 130 -8.88 16.37 1.81
C LYS A 130 -9.71 16.00 3.04
N ARG A 131 -9.38 14.88 3.69
CA ARG A 131 -10.09 14.43 4.89
C ARG A 131 -9.90 15.41 6.04
N LYS A 132 -10.95 15.54 6.85
CA LYS A 132 -10.98 16.35 8.09
C LYS A 132 -11.00 15.49 9.37
N ASP A 133 -10.88 14.18 9.21
CA ASP A 133 -10.81 13.23 10.31
C ASP A 133 -9.36 12.92 10.71
N ARG A 134 -9.16 11.90 11.55
CA ARG A 134 -7.84 11.49 12.07
C ARG A 134 -6.87 10.97 11.00
N TYR A 135 -7.29 10.84 9.74
CA TYR A 135 -6.47 10.38 8.62
C TYR A 135 -6.14 11.50 7.62
N GLY A 136 -6.47 12.77 7.89
CA GLY A 136 -6.12 13.92 7.05
C GLY A 136 -5.69 15.16 7.83
N GLY A 137 -5.35 16.22 7.10
CA GLY A 137 -4.80 17.45 7.67
C GLY A 137 -3.29 17.33 7.93
N SER A 138 -2.89 17.18 9.20
CA SER A 138 -1.48 17.13 9.59
C SER A 138 -0.73 15.96 8.94
N LEU A 139 0.60 16.07 8.84
CA LEU A 139 1.44 14.97 8.35
C LEU A 139 1.28 13.70 9.19
N GLU A 140 1.20 13.82 10.51
CA GLU A 140 0.96 12.67 11.41
C GLU A 140 -0.34 11.94 11.06
N ASN A 141 -1.43 12.69 10.82
CA ASN A 141 -2.71 12.09 10.43
C ASN A 141 -2.64 11.46 9.05
N ARG A 142 -1.97 12.10 8.08
CA ARG A 142 -1.76 11.54 6.73
C ARG A 142 -0.94 10.25 6.78
N PHE A 143 0.05 10.15 7.67
CA PHE A 143 0.88 8.95 7.87
C PHE A 143 0.19 7.86 8.70
N ARG A 144 -0.86 8.20 9.45
CA ARG A 144 -1.54 7.30 10.41
C ARG A 144 -1.94 5.95 9.80
N LEU A 145 -2.48 5.94 8.59
CA LEU A 145 -2.91 4.71 7.93
C LEU A 145 -1.74 3.74 7.68
N ILE A 146 -0.60 4.27 7.24
CA ILE A 146 0.62 3.49 6.98
C ILE A 146 1.15 2.92 8.31
N ALA A 147 1.20 3.74 9.36
CA ALA A 147 1.63 3.28 10.67
C ALA A 147 0.69 2.20 11.25
N GLU A 148 -0.62 2.32 11.03
CA GLU A 148 -1.59 1.30 11.45
C GLU A 148 -1.41 -0.03 10.69
N ILE A 149 -1.18 0.02 9.37
CA ILE A 149 -0.82 -1.16 8.56
C ILE A 149 0.44 -1.82 9.11
N TYR A 150 1.51 -1.04 9.31
CA TYR A 150 2.78 -1.54 9.82
C TYR A 150 2.61 -2.25 11.17
N ARG A 151 1.97 -1.59 12.14
CA ARG A 151 1.73 -2.17 13.47
C ARG A 151 0.87 -3.43 13.38
N ALA A 152 -0.13 -3.47 12.50
CA ALA A 152 -0.97 -4.64 12.32
C ALA A 152 -0.21 -5.83 11.71
N ILE A 153 0.71 -5.57 10.77
CA ILE A 153 1.62 -6.59 10.22
C ILE A 153 2.53 -7.11 11.34
N ARG A 154 3.18 -6.22 12.11
CA ARG A 154 4.10 -6.62 13.19
C ARG A 154 3.44 -7.37 14.34
N LYS A 155 2.15 -7.16 14.58
CA LYS A 155 1.37 -7.97 15.53
C LYS A 155 1.26 -9.44 15.10
N GLN A 156 1.26 -9.72 13.79
CA GLN A 156 1.19 -11.09 13.25
C GLN A 156 2.55 -11.67 12.92
N ILE A 157 3.50 -10.81 12.52
CA ILE A 157 4.85 -11.19 12.10
C ILE A 157 5.85 -10.36 12.92
N PRO A 158 6.20 -10.81 14.14
CA PRO A 158 7.09 -10.08 15.03
C PRO A 158 8.46 -9.82 14.38
N PRO A 159 9.16 -8.70 14.69
CA PRO A 159 10.49 -8.42 14.14
C PRO A 159 11.52 -9.53 14.39
N THR A 160 11.37 -10.30 15.48
CA THR A 160 12.22 -11.45 15.81
C THR A 160 12.20 -12.58 14.77
N THR A 161 11.25 -12.56 13.84
CA THR A 161 11.19 -13.51 12.70
C THR A 161 12.23 -13.20 11.61
N GLY A 162 12.84 -12.02 11.62
CA GLY A 162 13.73 -11.55 10.54
C GLY A 162 12.99 -11.08 9.29
N PHE A 163 11.65 -11.07 9.28
CA PHE A 163 10.86 -10.64 8.13
C PHE A 163 10.97 -9.12 7.89
N ILE A 164 11.43 -8.75 6.70
CA ILE A 164 11.66 -7.36 6.31
C ILE A 164 10.33 -6.70 5.96
N VAL A 165 10.10 -5.50 6.49
CA VAL A 165 8.95 -4.66 6.09
C VAL A 165 9.52 -3.32 5.68
N GLY A 166 9.66 -3.12 4.37
CA GLY A 166 10.10 -1.87 3.77
C GLY A 166 8.92 -0.98 3.38
N ILE A 167 9.23 0.25 2.98
CA ILE A 167 8.26 1.19 2.42
C ILE A 167 8.90 2.01 1.31
N LYS A 168 8.17 2.19 0.21
CA LYS A 168 8.54 3.07 -0.89
C LYS A 168 7.67 4.31 -0.85
N THR A 169 8.28 5.49 -0.65
CA THR A 169 7.60 6.79 -0.56
C THR A 169 7.99 7.72 -1.70
N ASN A 170 7.15 8.71 -2.00
CA ASN A 170 7.53 9.82 -2.88
C ASN A 170 8.41 10.82 -2.12
N SER A 171 9.42 11.36 -2.79
CA SER A 171 10.29 12.40 -2.21
C SER A 171 9.70 13.81 -2.33
N VAL A 172 9.00 14.10 -3.44
CA VAL A 172 8.39 15.41 -3.73
C VAL A 172 7.20 15.20 -4.67
N GLU A 173 6.14 15.98 -4.52
CA GLU A 173 5.11 16.13 -5.56
C GLU A 173 5.34 17.45 -6.31
N PHE A 174 5.52 17.40 -7.64
CA PHE A 174 5.75 18.59 -8.49
C PHE A 174 4.47 19.41 -8.74
N GLN A 175 3.57 19.47 -7.76
CA GLN A 175 2.31 20.21 -7.82
C GLN A 175 2.30 21.31 -6.75
N ALA A 176 1.63 22.42 -7.03
CA ALA A 176 1.41 23.46 -6.03
C ALA A 176 0.67 22.87 -4.81
N ASN A 177 1.20 23.08 -3.61
CA ASN A 177 0.72 22.50 -2.34
C ASN A 177 0.81 20.97 -2.26
N GLY A 178 1.76 20.36 -2.97
CA GLY A 178 2.11 18.94 -2.87
C GLY A 178 3.04 18.62 -1.69
N LEU A 179 3.38 17.33 -1.56
CA LEU A 179 4.37 16.83 -0.62
C LEU A 179 5.74 17.52 -0.82
N THR A 180 6.27 18.14 0.23
CA THR A 180 7.56 18.86 0.22
C THR A 180 8.73 17.96 0.62
N ILE A 181 9.96 18.45 0.44
CA ILE A 181 11.16 17.75 0.91
C ILE A 181 11.16 17.63 2.44
N GLU A 182 10.69 18.67 3.13
CA GLU A 182 10.55 18.70 4.59
C GLU A 182 9.54 17.65 5.07
N ASP A 183 8.38 17.55 4.41
CA ASP A 183 7.38 16.51 4.67
C ASP A 183 7.99 15.11 4.48
N ALA A 184 8.80 14.91 3.42
CA ALA A 184 9.46 13.63 3.17
C ALA A 184 10.49 13.28 4.25
N LYS A 185 11.29 14.25 4.71
CA LYS A 185 12.25 14.05 5.81
C LYS A 185 11.53 13.70 7.11
N GLU A 186 10.46 14.42 7.44
CA GLU A 186 9.71 14.17 8.66
C GLU A 186 8.98 12.82 8.59
N ALA A 187 8.44 12.44 7.42
CA ALA A 187 7.88 11.10 7.21
C ALA A 187 8.95 10.01 7.40
N CYS A 188 10.19 10.19 6.91
CA CYS A 188 11.29 9.26 7.17
C CYS A 188 11.59 9.12 8.66
N LEU A 189 11.60 10.23 9.42
CA LEU A 189 11.77 10.18 10.87
C LEU A 189 10.61 9.43 11.56
N MET A 190 9.36 9.66 11.12
CA MET A 190 8.22 8.91 11.65
C MET A 190 8.31 7.40 11.34
N ILE A 191 8.81 7.04 10.16
CA ILE A 191 9.06 5.65 9.76
C ILE A 191 10.13 5.01 10.66
N GLU A 192 11.25 5.72 10.89
CA GLU A 192 12.34 5.27 11.76
C GLU A 192 11.88 5.07 13.21
N VAL A 193 11.18 6.06 13.79
CA VAL A 193 10.64 5.99 15.16
C VAL A 193 9.55 4.92 15.29
N SER A 194 8.79 4.66 14.23
CA SER A 194 7.80 3.56 14.19
C SER A 194 8.45 2.17 14.15
N SER A 195 9.78 2.09 14.23
CA SER A 195 10.57 0.86 14.27
C SER A 195 10.51 0.04 12.99
N PHE A 196 10.58 0.67 11.80
CA PHE A 196 10.84 -0.02 10.52
C PHE A 196 12.26 -0.63 10.41
N SER A 197 12.97 -0.78 11.54
CA SER A 197 14.31 -1.36 11.69
C SER A 197 14.26 -2.85 12.03
#